data_AF-A0A819EGA8-F1
#
_entry.id   AF-A0A819EGA8-F1
#
_cell.length_a   1.000
_cell.length_b   1.000
_cell.length_c   1.000
_cell.angle_alpha   90.00
_cell.angle_beta   90.00
_cell.angle_gamma   90.00
#
_symmetry.space_group_name_H-M   'P 1'
#
loop_
_entity.id
_entity.type
_entity.pdbx_description
1 polymer ?
#
loop_
_entity_poly.entity_id
_entity_poly.type
_entity_poly.pdbx_seq_one_letter_code
_entity_poly.pdbx_strand_id
1 'polypeptide(L)'
;MLKISNAHRYWAEHRIKNEVYTMQYLIEHATIPISKRIDYSTDFKTHVLSCEYTLMEKIYGNTLESVIEKISDQNLVRTALEMTDYVKQLRQIKLPQENRIGSFSSKQMFLGGSIEDGPTLGPFITVIDHIIEHLRWIRKRIQTDEQLFQMENI
;
A
#
# COMPACT_ATOMS: atom_id res chain seq x y z
N MET A 1 -14.22 -2.81 -18.75
CA MET A 1 -14.06 -4.11 -18.05
C MET A 1 -13.54 -3.81 -16.65
N LEU A 2 -14.12 -4.41 -15.60
CA LEU A 2 -13.82 -4.12 -14.20
C LEU A 2 -12.61 -4.93 -13.70
N LYS A 3 -11.86 -4.40 -12.72
CA LYS A 3 -10.82 -5.13 -11.99
C LYS A 3 -11.23 -5.28 -10.52
N ILE A 4 -11.17 -6.52 -10.02
CA ILE A 4 -11.34 -6.85 -8.61
C ILE A 4 -9.97 -7.19 -8.03
N SER A 5 -9.63 -6.58 -6.89
CA SER A 5 -8.42 -6.90 -6.12
C SER A 5 -8.85 -7.45 -4.76
N ASN A 6 -8.33 -8.62 -4.39
CA ASN A 6 -8.59 -9.26 -3.10
C ASN A 6 -7.34 -9.16 -2.24
N ALA A 7 -7.49 -8.67 -1.00
CA ALA A 7 -6.41 -8.72 -0.03
C ALA A 7 -6.13 -10.18 0.36
N HIS A 8 -4.85 -10.55 0.43
CA HIS A 8 -4.45 -11.83 1.01
C HIS A 8 -4.93 -11.89 2.47
N ARG A 9 -5.45 -13.04 2.93
CA ARG A 9 -6.11 -13.23 4.24
C ARG A 9 -5.32 -12.69 5.45
N TYR A 10 -4.00 -12.70 5.36
CA TYR A 10 -3.11 -12.15 6.40
C TYR A 10 -3.28 -10.63 6.62
N TRP A 11 -3.82 -9.90 5.64
CA TRP A 11 -3.97 -8.44 5.64
C TRP A 11 -5.43 -7.97 5.61
N ALA A 12 -6.35 -8.85 6.02
CA ALA A 12 -7.77 -8.56 6.07
C ALA A 12 -8.07 -7.32 6.95
N GLU A 13 -9.16 -6.64 6.63
CA GLU A 13 -9.83 -5.50 7.28
C GLU A 13 -9.09 -4.16 7.17
N HIS A 14 -7.76 -4.16 7.25
CA HIS A 14 -6.98 -2.93 7.31
C HIS A 14 -6.45 -2.47 5.94
N ARG A 15 -6.14 -3.41 5.04
CA ARG A 15 -5.49 -3.08 3.77
C ARG A 15 -6.44 -2.40 2.79
N ILE A 16 -7.64 -2.95 2.61
CA ILE A 16 -8.63 -2.41 1.66
C ILE A 16 -9.07 -1.01 2.08
N LYS A 17 -9.42 -0.81 3.36
CA LYS A 17 -9.82 0.51 3.87
C LYS A 17 -8.71 1.54 3.66
N ASN A 18 -7.46 1.20 3.99
CA ASN A 18 -6.34 2.12 3.83
C ASN A 18 -6.02 2.42 2.34
N GLU A 19 -6.05 1.41 1.48
CA GLU A 19 -5.87 1.58 0.03
C GLU A 19 -6.93 2.52 -0.54
N VAL A 20 -8.20 2.29 -0.19
CA VAL A 20 -9.34 3.09 -0.63
C VAL A 20 -9.24 4.54 -0.17
N TYR A 21 -8.91 4.81 1.09
CA TYR A 21 -8.76 6.17 1.59
C TYR A 21 -7.51 6.87 1.06
N THR A 22 -6.41 6.14 0.88
CA THR A 22 -5.20 6.69 0.25
C THR A 22 -5.50 7.10 -1.19
N MET A 23 -6.21 6.26 -1.95
CA MET A 23 -6.63 6.59 -3.30
C MET A 23 -7.52 7.84 -3.31
N GLN A 24 -8.56 7.88 -2.48
CA GLN A 24 -9.45 9.04 -2.40
C GLN A 24 -8.68 10.32 -2.09
N TYR A 25 -7.79 10.27 -1.10
CA TYR A 25 -6.97 11.41 -0.69
C TYR A 25 -6.05 11.88 -1.82
N LEU A 26 -5.43 10.95 -2.56
CA LEU A 26 -4.59 11.27 -3.71
C LEU A 26 -5.38 11.91 -4.87
N ILE A 27 -6.64 11.49 -5.11
CA ILE A 27 -7.50 12.13 -6.13
C ILE A 27 -7.74 13.60 -5.79
N GLU A 28 -7.90 13.90 -4.51
CA GLU A 28 -8.22 15.26 -4.04
C GLU A 28 -7.00 16.18 -3.92
N HIS A 29 -5.80 15.61 -3.72
CA HIS A 29 -4.60 16.37 -3.34
C HIS A 29 -3.42 16.24 -4.32
N ALA A 30 -3.54 15.43 -5.37
CA ALA A 30 -2.49 15.24 -6.38
C ALA A 30 -3.07 15.11 -7.79
N THR A 31 -2.21 15.26 -8.79
CA THR A 31 -2.57 15.08 -10.22
C THR A 31 -2.13 13.72 -10.76
N ILE A 32 -1.69 12.83 -9.86
CA ILE A 32 -1.19 11.51 -10.22
C ILE A 32 -2.35 10.69 -10.80
N PRO A 33 -2.20 10.11 -12.01
CA PRO A 33 -3.24 9.31 -12.61
C PRO A 33 -3.43 8.03 -11.81
N ILE A 34 -4.53 7.96 -11.07
CA ILE A 34 -4.93 6.79 -10.30
C ILE A 34 -6.29 6.30 -10.77
N SER A 35 -6.49 4.99 -10.66
CA SER A 35 -7.73 4.38 -11.11
C SER A 35 -8.92 4.88 -10.29
N LYS A 36 -10.04 5.16 -10.96
CA LYS A 36 -11.27 5.54 -10.29
C LYS A 36 -11.86 4.34 -9.56
N ARG A 37 -12.09 4.51 -8.25
CA ARG A 37 -12.83 3.56 -7.42
C ARG A 37 -14.31 3.58 -7.81
N ILE A 38 -14.89 2.41 -7.97
CA ILE A 38 -16.33 2.22 -8.23
C ILE A 38 -17.02 1.75 -6.95
N ASP A 39 -16.44 0.75 -6.29
CA ASP A 39 -17.01 0.15 -5.08
C ASP A 39 -15.90 -0.50 -4.23
N TYR A 40 -16.19 -0.81 -2.97
CA TYR A 40 -15.31 -1.61 -2.12
C TYR A 40 -16.10 -2.23 -0.96
N SER A 41 -15.64 -3.39 -0.46
CA SER A 41 -16.13 -3.95 0.80
C SER A 41 -14.96 -4.30 1.70
N THR A 42 -15.09 -3.90 2.97
CA THR A 42 -14.23 -4.34 4.07
C THR A 42 -14.88 -5.44 4.91
N ASP A 43 -16.14 -5.79 4.65
CA ASP A 43 -16.88 -6.81 5.39
C ASP A 43 -17.11 -8.05 4.52
N PHE A 44 -16.48 -9.15 4.92
CA PHE A 44 -16.61 -10.44 4.25
C PHE A 44 -17.92 -11.16 4.59
N LYS A 45 -18.68 -10.73 5.60
CA LYS A 45 -19.90 -11.40 6.07
C LYS A 45 -21.17 -10.89 5.38
N THR A 46 -21.17 -9.63 4.94
CA THR A 46 -22.37 -8.97 4.42
C THR A 46 -22.41 -8.87 2.91
N HIS A 47 -21.28 -9.06 2.21
CA HIS A 47 -21.19 -8.84 0.78
C HIS A 47 -21.32 -10.11 -0.07
N VAL A 48 -21.88 -9.98 -1.28
CA VAL A 48 -22.18 -11.08 -2.24
C VAL A 48 -20.96 -11.95 -2.60
N LEU A 49 -19.75 -11.39 -2.52
CA LEU A 49 -18.50 -12.10 -2.84
C LEU A 49 -17.91 -12.81 -1.62
N SER A 50 -18.50 -12.64 -0.44
CA SER A 50 -18.05 -13.19 0.85
C SER A 50 -16.56 -12.94 1.12
N CYS A 51 -16.02 -11.84 0.60
CA CYS A 51 -14.63 -11.44 0.73
C CYS A 51 -14.49 -9.92 0.70
N GLU A 52 -13.36 -9.45 1.18
CA GLU A 52 -12.95 -8.06 1.00
C GLU A 52 -12.50 -7.82 -0.43
N TYR A 53 -12.86 -6.65 -0.97
CA TYR A 53 -12.49 -6.29 -2.32
C TYR A 53 -12.46 -4.77 -2.52
N THR A 54 -11.71 -4.35 -3.54
CA THR A 54 -11.86 -3.04 -4.16
C THR A 54 -12.19 -3.23 -5.63
N LEU A 55 -13.24 -2.56 -6.09
CA LEU A 55 -13.67 -2.51 -7.48
C LEU A 55 -13.26 -1.19 -8.12
N MET A 56 -12.54 -1.28 -9.24
CA MET A 56 -11.93 -0.11 -9.87
C MET A 56 -12.05 -0.15 -11.40
N GLU A 57 -11.98 1.03 -12.02
CA GLU A 57 -11.86 1.16 -13.46
C GLU A 57 -10.53 0.57 -13.95
N LYS A 58 -10.58 -0.29 -14.97
CA LYS A 58 -9.35 -0.84 -15.54
C LYS A 58 -8.62 0.25 -16.33
N ILE A 59 -7.41 0.61 -15.88
CA ILE A 59 -6.48 1.41 -16.67
C ILE A 59 -5.91 0.50 -17.77
N TYR A 60 -6.03 0.95 -19.01
CA TYR A 60 -5.48 0.26 -20.17
C TYR A 60 -4.03 0.69 -20.39
N GLY A 61 -3.15 -0.28 -20.61
CA GLY A 61 -1.73 -0.03 -20.82
C GLY A 61 -0.91 -1.26 -20.48
N ASN A 62 0.40 -1.15 -20.71
CA ASN A 62 1.38 -2.13 -20.31
C ASN A 62 2.09 -1.64 -19.04
N THR A 63 2.54 -2.57 -18.19
CA THR A 63 3.44 -2.20 -17.09
C THR A 63 4.76 -1.73 -17.67
N LEU A 64 5.43 -0.78 -17.01
CA LEU A 64 6.74 -0.29 -17.46
C LEU A 64 7.73 -1.46 -17.63
N GLU A 65 7.76 -2.39 -16.67
CA GLU A 65 8.56 -3.61 -16.72
C GLU A 65 8.41 -4.38 -18.04
N SER A 66 7.18 -4.55 -18.53
CA SER A 66 6.91 -5.33 -19.75
C SER A 66 7.35 -4.66 -21.05
N VAL A 67 7.66 -3.35 -21.01
CA VAL A 67 8.00 -2.54 -22.19
C VAL A 67 9.33 -1.79 -22.07
N ILE A 68 10.01 -1.85 -20.93
CA ILE A 68 11.19 -1.02 -20.64
C ILE A 68 12.34 -1.23 -21.64
N GLU A 69 12.51 -2.45 -22.14
CA GLU A 69 13.53 -2.79 -23.15
C GLU A 69 13.13 -2.38 -24.57
N LYS A 70 11.86 -2.04 -24.79
CA LYS A 70 11.28 -1.74 -26.11
C LYS A 70 11.04 -0.25 -26.34
N ILE A 71 11.16 0.58 -25.30
CA ILE A 71 10.99 2.02 -25.40
C ILE A 71 12.29 2.70 -25.81
N SER A 72 12.17 3.77 -26.59
CA SER A 72 13.33 4.60 -26.94
C SER A 72 13.86 5.37 -25.72
N ASP A 73 15.15 5.70 -25.74
CA ASP A 73 15.81 6.48 -24.68
C ASP A 73 15.08 7.80 -24.39
N GLN A 74 14.59 8.48 -25.43
CA GLN A 74 13.81 9.72 -25.27
C GLN A 74 12.51 9.50 -24.48
N ASN A 75 11.80 8.39 -24.74
CA ASN A 75 10.58 8.04 -24.02
C ASN A 75 10.88 7.57 -22.60
N LEU A 76 12.01 6.88 -22.39
CA LEU A 76 12.47 6.48 -21.05
C LEU A 76 12.80 7.70 -20.18
N VAL A 77 13.53 8.68 -20.73
CA VAL A 77 13.81 9.95 -20.04
C VAL A 77 12.53 10.69 -19.70
N ARG A 78 11.57 10.79 -20.63
CA ARG A 78 10.26 11.41 -20.36
C ARG A 78 9.53 10.69 -19.23
N THR A 79 9.47 9.36 -19.28
CA THR A 79 8.84 8.54 -18.23
C THR A 79 9.50 8.76 -16.87
N ALA A 80 10.83 8.84 -16.82
CA ALA A 80 11.57 9.11 -15.59
C ALA A 80 11.28 10.51 -15.03
N LEU A 81 11.12 11.52 -15.89
CA LEU A 81 10.72 12.87 -15.50
C LEU A 81 9.29 12.89 -14.93
N GLU A 82 8.34 12.20 -15.57
CA GLU A 82 6.96 12.06 -15.08
C GLU A 82 6.91 11.34 -13.73
N MET A 83 7.66 10.24 -13.56
CA MET A 83 7.78 9.55 -12.28
C MET A 83 8.39 10.43 -11.19
N THR A 84 9.41 11.21 -11.54
CA THR A 84 10.04 12.16 -10.61
C THR A 84 9.04 13.23 -10.17
N ASP A 85 8.21 13.71 -11.09
CA ASP A 85 7.15 14.67 -10.79
C ASP A 85 6.10 14.07 -9.83
N TYR A 86 5.64 12.84 -10.08
CA TYR A 86 4.73 12.15 -9.16
C TYR A 86 5.33 11.97 -7.76
N VAL A 87 6.61 11.60 -7.65
CA VAL A 87 7.28 11.50 -6.35
C VAL A 87 7.37 12.88 -5.66
N LYS A 88 7.64 13.96 -6.40
CA LYS A 88 7.63 15.31 -5.85
C LYS A 88 6.25 15.70 -5.33
N GLN A 89 5.20 15.42 -6.09
CA GLN A 89 3.82 15.66 -5.67
C GLN A 89 3.52 14.90 -4.37
N LEU A 90 3.80 13.60 -4.31
CA LEU A 90 3.60 12.78 -3.11
C LEU A 90 4.32 13.35 -1.87
N ARG A 91 5.54 13.88 -2.04
CA ARG A 91 6.32 14.47 -0.94
C ARG A 91 5.78 15.83 -0.48
N GLN A 92 5.04 16.53 -1.33
CA GLN A 92 4.47 17.84 -1.03
C GLN A 92 3.07 17.75 -0.42
N ILE A 93 2.43 16.58 -0.48
CA ILE A 93 1.15 16.33 0.17
C ILE A 93 1.30 16.59 1.67
N LYS A 94 0.51 17.56 2.15
CA LYS A 94 0.39 17.82 3.59
C LYS A 94 -0.61 16.82 4.16
N LEU A 95 -0.21 16.12 5.22
CA LEU A 95 -1.11 15.24 5.96
C LEU A 95 -1.73 16.03 7.14
N PRO A 96 -3.00 15.78 7.49
CA PRO A 96 -3.70 16.50 8.57
C PRO A 96 -3.08 16.34 9.97
N GLN A 97 -2.25 15.32 10.20
CA GLN A 97 -1.54 15.11 11.46
C GLN A 97 -0.03 14.97 11.22
N GLU A 98 0.76 15.39 12.21
CA GLU A 98 2.22 15.48 12.16
C GLU A 98 2.90 14.19 11.69
N ASN A 99 3.82 14.31 10.73
CA ASN A 99 4.90 13.40 10.31
C ASN A 99 4.93 12.01 10.96
N ARG A 100 3.93 11.16 10.67
CA ARG A 100 3.95 9.76 11.10
C ARG A 100 4.42 8.85 9.98
N ILE A 101 5.29 7.92 10.33
CA ILE A 101 5.89 6.93 9.45
C ILE A 101 5.24 5.57 9.75
N GLY A 102 4.76 4.91 8.70
CA GLY A 102 4.07 3.63 8.77
C GLY A 102 4.60 2.61 7.78
N SER A 103 4.23 1.36 7.96
CA SER A 103 4.57 0.28 7.03
C SER A 103 3.53 -0.83 7.09
N PHE A 104 3.34 -1.53 5.97
CA PHE A 104 2.44 -2.67 5.85
C PHE A 104 3.09 -4.00 6.25
N SER A 105 4.24 -4.00 6.93
CA SER A 105 5.04 -5.21 7.12
C SER A 105 4.69 -6.03 8.37
N SER A 106 4.08 -5.45 9.42
CA SER A 106 3.69 -6.20 10.62
C SER A 106 2.48 -5.63 11.36
N LYS A 107 1.75 -6.46 12.14
CA LYS A 107 0.57 -6.06 12.93
C LYS A 107 0.82 -4.80 13.79
N GLN A 108 2.02 -4.68 14.35
CA GLN A 108 2.43 -3.55 15.19
C GLN A 108 2.70 -2.28 14.38
N MET A 109 3.09 -2.41 13.11
CA MET A 109 3.30 -1.27 12.20
C MET A 109 2.00 -0.69 11.63
N PHE A 110 0.85 -1.31 11.93
CA PHE A 110 -0.49 -0.77 11.69
C PHE A 110 -1.11 -0.06 12.90
N LEU A 111 -0.43 0.01 14.05
CA LEU A 111 -0.96 0.64 15.28
C LEU A 111 -1.06 2.17 15.20
N GLY A 112 -0.91 2.77 14.02
CA GLY A 112 -1.14 4.19 13.87
C GLY A 112 -2.64 4.50 13.82
N GLY A 113 -2.97 5.78 14.02
CA GLY A 113 -4.34 6.26 13.97
C GLY A 113 -4.85 6.32 12.52
N SER A 114 -6.11 5.99 12.31
CA SER A 114 -6.82 6.46 11.12
C SER A 114 -7.03 7.97 11.31
N ILE A 115 -6.67 8.77 10.30
CA ILE A 115 -7.27 10.10 10.18
C ILE A 115 -8.67 9.84 9.65
N GLU A 116 -9.74 10.12 10.41
CA GLU A 116 -11.16 10.10 9.98
C GLU A 116 -11.46 9.30 8.68
N ASP A 117 -11.73 10.00 7.55
CA ASP A 117 -11.91 9.45 6.20
C ASP A 117 -10.62 9.48 5.34
N GLY A 118 -9.47 9.67 5.98
CA GLY A 118 -8.14 9.80 5.39
C GLY A 118 -7.27 8.54 5.51
N PRO A 119 -6.04 8.58 4.96
CA PRO A 119 -5.13 7.43 4.99
C PRO A 119 -4.74 7.06 6.42
N THR A 120 -4.47 5.77 6.65
CA THR A 120 -3.96 5.30 7.94
C THR A 120 -2.55 5.81 8.11
N LEU A 121 -2.32 6.57 9.16
CA LEU A 121 -0.99 7.00 9.53
C LEU A 121 -0.24 5.85 10.20
N GLY A 122 1.07 5.86 10.09
CA GLY A 122 1.88 4.93 10.84
C GLY A 122 1.94 5.25 12.34
N PRO A 123 2.42 4.32 13.17
CA PRO A 123 2.57 4.55 14.60
C PRO A 123 3.85 5.31 14.95
N PHE A 124 4.81 5.45 14.03
CA PHE A 124 6.14 5.97 14.35
C PHE A 124 6.25 7.45 14.04
N ILE A 125 6.96 8.19 14.89
CA ILE A 125 7.22 9.62 14.67
C ILE A 125 8.57 9.80 13.93
N THR A 126 9.53 8.91 14.18
CA THR A 126 10.86 8.98 13.55
C THR A 126 11.15 7.75 12.69
N VAL A 127 12.01 7.94 11.67
CA VAL A 127 12.52 6.85 10.82
C VAL A 127 13.28 5.83 11.67
N ILE A 128 13.98 6.30 12.71
CA ILE A 128 14.76 5.45 13.61
C ILE A 128 13.83 4.48 14.36
N ASP A 129 12.74 4.98 14.95
CA ASP A 129 11.77 4.12 15.64
C ASP A 129 11.17 3.08 14.70
N HIS A 130 10.84 3.50 13.48
CA HIS A 130 10.33 2.61 12.45
C HIS A 130 11.33 1.49 12.11
N ILE A 131 12.61 1.83 11.89
CA ILE A 131 13.65 0.85 11.56
C ILE A 131 13.90 -0.10 12.74
N ILE A 132 13.96 0.41 13.97
CA ILE A 132 14.18 -0.43 15.17
C ILE A 132 13.07 -1.48 15.29
N GLU A 133 11.81 -1.08 15.14
CA GLU A 133 10.70 -2.03 15.19
C GLU A 133 10.71 -3.00 14.01
N HIS A 134 11.13 -2.55 12.83
CA HIS A 134 11.28 -3.43 11.66
C HIS A 134 12.33 -4.51 11.88
N LEU A 135 13.49 -4.14 12.41
CA LEU A 135 14.54 -5.09 12.76
C LEU A 135 14.10 -6.06 13.87
N ARG A 136 13.38 -5.58 14.90
CA ARG A 136 12.81 -6.44 15.94
C ARG A 136 11.84 -7.46 15.37
N TRP A 137 10.98 -7.04 14.45
CA TRP A 137 10.02 -7.92 13.79
C TRP A 137 10.71 -8.96 12.90
N ILE A 138 11.68 -8.56 12.06
CA ILE A 138 12.46 -9.49 11.23
C ILE A 138 13.13 -10.54 12.11
N ARG A 139 13.80 -10.10 13.20
CA ARG A 139 14.47 -11.01 14.14
C ARG A 139 13.50 -12.04 14.72
N LYS A 140 12.31 -11.60 15.15
CA LYS A 140 11.29 -12.49 15.71
C LYS A 140 10.81 -13.52 14.67
N ARG A 141 10.65 -13.11 13.40
CA ARG A 141 10.27 -14.03 12.32
C ARG A 141 11.34 -15.09 12.08
N ILE A 142 12.60 -14.69 11.91
CA ILE A 142 13.71 -15.63 11.73
C ILE A 142 13.75 -16.65 12.87
N GLN A 143 13.64 -16.19 14.13
CA GLN A 143 13.61 -17.09 15.28
C GLN A 143 12.42 -18.06 15.28
N THR A 144 11.24 -17.60 14.82
CA THR A 144 10.04 -18.45 14.75
C THR A 144 10.16 -19.47 13.62
N ASP A 145 10.71 -19.07 12.47
CA ASP A 145 10.92 -19.93 11.32
C ASP A 145 11.99 -21.00 11.62
N GLU A 146 13.07 -20.62 12.33
CA GLU A 146 14.08 -21.56 12.84
C GLU A 146 13.49 -22.56 13.83
N GLN A 147 12.60 -22.11 14.74
CA GLN A 147 11.90 -22.99 15.68
C GLN A 147 10.95 -23.97 14.97
N LEU A 148 10.20 -23.49 13.96
CA LEU A 148 9.32 -24.33 13.15
C LEU A 148 10.13 -25.38 12.36
N PHE A 149 11.26 -24.97 11.77
CA PHE A 149 12.15 -25.88 11.06
C PHE A 149 12.76 -26.94 11.99
N GLN A 150 13.11 -26.58 13.22
CA GLN A 150 13.57 -27.56 14.22
C GLN A 150 12.46 -28.54 14.63
N MET A 151 11.20 -28.10 14.70
CA MET A 151 10.05 -28.97 15.03
C MET A 151 9.66 -29.91 13.89
N GLU A 152 9.85 -29.52 12.63
CA GLU A 152 9.59 -30.39 11.45
C GLU A 152 10.64 -31.50 11.27
N ASN A 153 11.81 -31.36 11.89
CA ASN A 153 12.93 -32.31 11.78
C ASN A 153 13.08 -33.21 13.03
N ILE A 154 12.06 -33.29 13.89
CA ILE A 154 11.93 -34.25 15.01
C ILE A 154 10.85 -35.26 14.66
#